data_AF-A0A5T1ME12-F1
#
_entry.id   AF-A0A5T1ME12-F1
#
_cell.length_a   1.000
_cell.length_b   1.000
_cell.length_c   1.000
_cell.angle_alpha   90.00
_cell.angle_beta   90.00
_cell.angle_gamma   90.00
#
_symmetry.space_group_name_H-M   'P 1'
#
loop_
_entity.id
_entity.type
_entity.pdbx_description
1 polymer ?
#
loop_
_entity_poly.entity_id
_entity_poly.type
_entity_poly.pdbx_seq_one_letter_code
_entity_poly.pdbx_strand_id
1 'polypeptide(L)'
;LVHGAGTTAMTRYLRLCDINVNRHWGDPLFQYIDSYRMLVNSKAYNAIILAGCLNKYSINFGIKFYNLIQKKIPAICVMRDPISVLRPIVNHYGNLKHPKDKICNYIDIDNYPIEKIFNIQVPYAYPDENGKPTLNTVKEYADDKYGNFYILNIKIKELQNVIKKIYYLDMIDIMPENSFKTLTRLSQILHFNPPESSVLFSSKLNSSDNHVDYLFFPKTFYMEYEGNRIEFEVTKYKLSSDEYLDYTKYFIDSPFLLQDIGVNIYLSKNNVKYLHCNQDINIKVINYFKKFIFNLEEFYKEERKKIINECEILNFMRINSDILMKYKNKLDKELVHIKQHRPDIVASWKYYQEFEKMCKELDQELTLE
;
A
#
# COMPACT_ATOMS: atom_id res chain seq x y z
N LEU A 1 -11.63 9.67 -3.99
CA LEU A 1 -10.17 9.38 -3.82
C LEU A 1 -9.58 9.10 -5.18
N VAL A 2 -8.35 9.58 -5.43
CA VAL A 2 -7.60 9.25 -6.65
C VAL A 2 -7.02 7.84 -6.49
N HIS A 3 -7.11 7.02 -7.53
CA HIS A 3 -6.52 5.67 -7.49
C HIS A 3 -5.00 5.77 -7.30
N GLY A 4 -4.40 4.89 -6.49
CA GLY A 4 -2.98 4.96 -6.13
C GLY A 4 -2.55 6.10 -5.19
N ALA A 5 -3.49 6.93 -4.71
CA ALA A 5 -3.25 8.02 -3.75
C ALA A 5 -3.81 7.67 -2.35
N GLY A 6 -3.18 6.70 -1.68
CA GLY A 6 -3.41 6.43 -0.24
C GLY A 6 -4.83 6.04 0.17
N THR A 7 -5.63 5.47 -0.75
CA THR A 7 -7.05 5.17 -0.51
C THR A 7 -7.29 4.26 0.71
N THR A 8 -6.50 3.20 0.86
CA THR A 8 -6.59 2.27 2.00
C THR A 8 -6.25 2.96 3.32
N ALA A 9 -5.16 3.74 3.35
CA ALA A 9 -4.72 4.47 4.53
C ALA A 9 -5.77 5.49 4.96
N MET A 10 -6.25 6.33 4.03
CA MET A 10 -7.26 7.34 4.34
C MET A 10 -8.58 6.71 4.82
N THR A 11 -9.00 5.59 4.23
CA THR A 11 -10.19 4.86 4.70
C THR A 11 -10.02 4.40 6.16
N ARG A 12 -8.84 3.88 6.52
CA ARG A 12 -8.54 3.47 7.90
C ARG A 12 -8.53 4.68 8.83
N TYR A 13 -7.88 5.77 8.46
CA TYR A 13 -7.82 6.98 9.27
C TYR A 13 -9.20 7.56 9.56
N LEU A 14 -10.09 7.61 8.56
CA LEU A 14 -11.47 8.05 8.77
C LEU A 14 -12.19 7.15 9.79
N ARG A 15 -12.02 5.82 9.70
CA ARG A 15 -12.62 4.87 10.67
C ARG A 15 -12.07 5.01 12.08
N LEU A 16 -10.78 5.31 12.23
CA LEU A 16 -10.16 5.59 13.53
C LEU A 16 -10.69 6.87 14.17
N CYS A 17 -11.37 7.72 13.40
CA CYS A 17 -12.06 8.92 13.87
C CYS A 17 -13.59 8.70 13.96
N ASP A 18 -14.04 7.45 14.14
CA ASP A 18 -15.45 7.03 14.20
C ASP A 18 -16.30 7.43 12.99
N ILE A 19 -15.69 7.63 11.82
CA ILE A 19 -16.42 7.92 10.60
C ILE A 19 -16.81 6.61 9.92
N ASN A 20 -18.11 6.44 9.72
CA ASN A 20 -18.65 5.33 8.98
C ASN A 20 -18.50 5.59 7.46
N VAL A 21 -17.90 4.63 6.75
CA VAL A 21 -17.55 4.74 5.35
C VAL A 21 -17.92 3.49 4.57
N ASN A 22 -18.42 3.66 3.35
CA ASN A 22 -18.65 2.56 2.42
C ASN A 22 -17.32 1.92 1.98
N ARG A 23 -17.41 0.76 1.34
CA ARG A 23 -16.27 0.09 0.73
C ARG A 23 -15.64 0.97 -0.35
N HIS A 24 -14.31 1.04 -0.35
CA HIS A 24 -13.50 1.84 -1.27
C HIS A 24 -13.11 1.09 -2.56
N TRP A 25 -13.87 0.05 -2.92
CA TRP A 25 -13.63 -0.81 -4.08
C TRP A 25 -14.95 -1.30 -4.68
N GLY A 26 -14.88 -1.87 -5.89
CA GLY A 26 -16.03 -2.36 -6.64
C GLY A 26 -16.52 -1.37 -7.70
N ASP A 27 -17.42 -1.84 -8.55
CA ASP A 27 -18.05 -0.99 -9.58
C ASP A 27 -18.99 0.06 -8.95
N PRO A 28 -19.46 1.05 -9.75
CA PRO A 28 -20.33 2.11 -9.23
C PRO A 28 -21.67 1.63 -8.65
N LEU A 29 -22.25 0.54 -9.16
CA LEU A 29 -23.51 0.00 -8.64
C LEU A 29 -23.28 -0.60 -7.25
N PHE A 30 -22.20 -1.36 -7.10
CA PHE A 30 -21.80 -1.91 -5.80
C PHE A 30 -21.55 -0.80 -4.78
N GLN A 31 -20.79 0.24 -5.15
CA GLN A 31 -20.53 1.38 -4.27
C GLN A 31 -21.81 2.14 -3.90
N TYR A 32 -22.74 2.31 -4.85
CA TYR A 32 -24.05 2.91 -4.56
C TYR A 32 -24.85 2.09 -3.54
N ILE A 33 -24.98 0.77 -3.74
CA ILE A 33 -25.75 -0.10 -2.84
C ILE A 33 -25.14 -0.09 -1.43
N ASP A 34 -23.83 -0.18 -1.32
CA ASP A 34 -23.13 -0.16 -0.03
C ASP A 34 -23.29 1.19 0.67
N SER A 35 -23.16 2.29 -0.07
CA SER A 35 -23.40 3.65 0.45
C SER A 35 -24.84 3.83 0.92
N TYR A 36 -25.82 3.37 0.14
CA TYR A 36 -27.23 3.45 0.49
C TYR A 36 -27.54 2.67 1.77
N ARG A 37 -27.10 1.41 1.85
CA ARG A 37 -27.26 0.57 3.06
C ARG A 37 -26.61 1.20 4.28
N MET A 38 -25.41 1.75 4.12
CA MET A 38 -24.70 2.43 5.20
C MET A 38 -25.50 3.64 5.71
N LEU A 39 -25.97 4.50 4.81
CA LEU A 39 -26.65 5.74 5.15
C LEU A 39 -28.05 5.54 5.75
N VAL A 40 -28.78 4.50 5.33
CA VAL A 40 -30.10 4.17 5.89
C VAL A 40 -29.98 3.59 7.30
N ASN A 41 -28.94 2.81 7.57
CA ASN A 41 -28.81 2.07 8.83
C ASN A 41 -27.98 2.79 9.91
N SER A 42 -27.29 3.89 9.59
CA SER A 42 -26.40 4.57 10.52
C SER A 42 -26.69 6.06 10.64
N LYS A 43 -26.91 6.51 11.89
CA LYS A 43 -26.97 7.93 12.25
C LYS A 43 -25.61 8.53 12.63
N ALA A 44 -24.54 7.75 12.54
CA ALA A 44 -23.18 8.21 12.85
C ALA A 44 -22.70 9.27 11.84
N TYR A 45 -21.53 9.84 12.10
CA TYR A 45 -20.86 10.68 11.11
C TYR A 45 -20.48 9.80 9.91
N ASN A 46 -21.17 9.99 8.78
CA ASN A 46 -21.01 9.17 7.58
C ASN A 46 -20.22 9.94 6.50
N ALA A 47 -19.34 9.24 5.78
CA ALA A 47 -18.70 9.75 4.57
C ALA A 47 -18.79 8.75 3.42
N ILE A 48 -19.04 9.26 2.21
CA ILE A 48 -19.10 8.43 0.99
C ILE A 48 -17.75 8.51 0.28
N ILE A 49 -17.09 7.37 0.16
CA ILE A 49 -15.90 7.18 -0.65
C ILE A 49 -16.33 6.91 -2.09
N LEU A 50 -15.84 7.76 -3.00
CA LEU A 50 -15.97 7.58 -4.44
C LEU A 50 -14.63 7.08 -5.01
N ALA A 51 -14.54 5.77 -5.20
CA ALA A 51 -13.34 5.07 -5.66
C ALA A 51 -13.59 4.28 -6.95
N GLY A 52 -12.60 3.51 -7.41
CA GLY A 52 -12.70 2.65 -8.58
C GLY A 52 -12.44 3.35 -9.93
N CYS A 53 -12.70 2.61 -11.00
CA CYS A 53 -12.60 3.04 -12.38
C CYS A 53 -13.98 3.07 -13.06
N LEU A 54 -14.06 3.76 -14.19
CA LEU A 54 -15.20 3.69 -15.10
C LEU A 54 -14.77 3.04 -16.42
N ASN A 55 -15.63 2.21 -16.99
CA ASN A 55 -15.45 1.63 -18.31
C ASN A 55 -16.72 1.82 -19.13
N LYS A 56 -16.71 1.37 -20.40
CA LYS A 56 -17.85 1.52 -21.32
C LYS A 56 -19.17 0.95 -20.78
N TYR A 57 -19.12 -0.04 -19.89
CA TYR A 57 -20.29 -0.66 -19.27
C TYR A 57 -20.72 0.04 -17.98
N SER A 58 -19.79 0.62 -17.22
CA SER A 58 -20.07 1.21 -15.91
C SER A 58 -20.23 2.73 -15.92
N ILE A 59 -19.86 3.44 -16.99
CA ILE A 59 -19.88 4.91 -17.03
C ILE A 59 -21.25 5.51 -16.74
N ASN A 60 -22.32 4.97 -17.33
CA ASN A 60 -23.69 5.47 -17.12
C ASN A 60 -24.15 5.23 -15.68
N PHE A 61 -23.79 4.08 -15.09
CA PHE A 61 -24.07 3.80 -13.67
C PHE A 61 -23.27 4.72 -12.75
N GLY A 62 -22.02 5.02 -13.08
CA GLY A 62 -21.17 5.96 -12.35
C GLY A 62 -21.75 7.37 -12.33
N ILE A 63 -22.08 7.90 -13.51
CA ILE A 63 -22.72 9.22 -13.64
C ILE A 63 -24.04 9.27 -12.87
N LYS A 64 -24.89 8.24 -13.01
CA LYS A 64 -26.14 8.15 -12.27
C LYS A 64 -25.90 8.15 -10.76
N PHE A 65 -24.95 7.34 -10.27
CA PHE A 65 -24.61 7.28 -8.85
C PHE A 65 -24.21 8.67 -8.32
N TYR A 66 -23.31 9.37 -9.01
CA TYR A 66 -22.87 10.70 -8.59
C TYR A 66 -24.04 11.69 -8.53
N ASN A 67 -24.93 11.68 -9.53
CA ASN A 67 -26.10 12.55 -9.58
C ASN A 67 -27.19 12.21 -8.53
N LEU A 68 -27.18 11.01 -7.95
CA LEU A 68 -28.07 10.64 -6.84
C LEU A 68 -27.61 11.23 -5.49
N ILE A 69 -26.39 11.75 -5.40
CA ILE A 69 -25.91 12.45 -4.21
C ILE A 69 -26.47 13.87 -4.23
N GLN A 70 -27.46 14.15 -3.38
CA GLN A 70 -28.19 15.43 -3.37
C GLN A 70 -27.80 16.37 -2.22
N LYS A 71 -27.19 15.85 -1.14
CA LYS A 71 -26.87 16.64 0.05
C LYS A 71 -25.67 17.55 -0.23
N LYS A 72 -25.83 18.85 0.01
CA LYS A 72 -24.74 19.82 -0.14
C LYS A 72 -23.70 19.68 0.97
N ILE A 73 -22.52 19.14 0.67
CA ILE A 73 -21.48 18.78 1.63
C ILE A 73 -20.06 19.12 1.14
N PRO A 74 -19.08 19.26 2.04
CA PRO A 74 -17.67 19.34 1.65
C PRO A 74 -17.16 18.00 1.10
N ALA A 75 -16.10 18.05 0.28
CA ALA A 75 -15.41 16.87 -0.23
C ALA A 75 -13.93 16.92 0.17
N ILE A 76 -13.34 15.75 0.44
CA ILE A 76 -11.89 15.60 0.63
C ILE A 76 -11.32 14.87 -0.59
N CYS A 77 -10.24 15.40 -1.15
CA CYS A 77 -9.55 14.80 -2.27
C CYS A 77 -8.07 14.63 -1.95
N VAL A 78 -7.68 13.39 -1.66
CA VAL A 78 -6.26 13.01 -1.55
C VAL A 78 -5.69 12.89 -2.96
N MET A 79 -4.61 13.62 -3.20
CA MET A 79 -3.87 13.71 -4.44
C MET A 79 -2.48 13.09 -4.24
N ARG A 80 -1.83 12.78 -5.35
CA ARG A 80 -0.45 12.34 -5.40
C ARG A 80 0.09 12.79 -6.75
N ASP A 81 1.40 13.00 -6.83
CA ASP A 81 2.09 13.14 -8.11
C ASP A 81 1.56 12.05 -9.08
N PRO A 82 0.97 12.43 -10.23
CA PRO A 82 0.32 11.51 -11.15
C PRO A 82 1.26 10.44 -11.72
N ILE A 83 2.56 10.68 -11.75
CA ILE A 83 3.55 9.67 -12.12
C ILE A 83 3.81 8.73 -10.94
N SER A 84 3.95 9.27 -9.72
CA SER A 84 4.08 8.46 -8.51
C SER A 84 2.86 7.59 -8.20
N VAL A 85 1.67 7.91 -8.73
CA VAL A 85 0.47 7.05 -8.67
C VAL A 85 0.72 5.68 -9.34
N LEU A 86 1.54 5.63 -10.39
CA LEU A 86 1.83 4.40 -11.12
C LEU A 86 2.75 3.45 -10.35
N ARG A 87 3.63 3.97 -9.48
CA ARG A 87 4.56 3.14 -8.68
C ARG A 87 3.88 2.05 -7.85
N PRO A 88 2.86 2.31 -7.00
CA PRO A 88 2.18 1.24 -6.28
C PRO A 88 1.35 0.32 -7.19
N ILE A 89 1.03 0.73 -8.42
CA ILE A 89 0.26 -0.06 -9.40
C ILE A 89 1.18 -1.09 -10.06
N VAL A 90 2.33 -0.65 -10.59
CA VAL A 90 3.30 -1.55 -11.26
C VAL A 90 3.91 -2.55 -10.26
N ASN A 91 4.05 -2.14 -9.00
CA ASN A 91 4.58 -2.98 -7.92
C ASN A 91 3.47 -3.63 -7.07
N HIS A 92 2.23 -3.65 -7.56
CA HIS A 92 1.10 -4.19 -6.78
C HIS A 92 1.25 -5.70 -6.56
N TYR A 93 0.80 -6.20 -5.40
CA TYR A 93 0.77 -7.64 -5.12
C TYR A 93 -0.62 -8.23 -5.35
N GLY A 94 -0.67 -9.44 -5.90
CA GLY A 94 -1.91 -10.12 -6.25
C GLY A 94 -2.24 -11.25 -5.29
N ASN A 95 -3.37 -11.14 -4.57
CA ASN A 95 -3.83 -12.18 -3.64
C ASN A 95 -4.10 -13.54 -4.29
N LEU A 96 -4.52 -13.58 -5.56
CA LEU A 96 -4.84 -14.83 -6.28
C LEU A 96 -3.61 -15.70 -6.57
N LYS A 97 -2.42 -15.09 -6.64
CA LYS A 97 -1.15 -15.79 -6.90
C LYS A 97 -0.35 -16.02 -5.63
N HIS A 98 -0.95 -15.79 -4.46
CA HIS A 98 -0.25 -15.92 -3.19
C HIS A 98 0.21 -17.37 -2.98
N PRO A 99 1.51 -17.62 -2.74
CA PRO A 99 2.08 -18.97 -2.66
C PRO A 99 1.80 -19.65 -1.32
N LYS A 100 0.53 -19.67 -0.87
CA LYS A 100 0.14 -20.18 0.46
C LYS A 100 0.64 -21.60 0.72
N ASP A 101 0.52 -22.47 -0.27
CA ASP A 101 0.92 -23.88 -0.14
C ASP A 101 2.44 -24.09 -0.05
N LYS A 102 3.24 -23.06 -0.37
CA LYS A 102 4.70 -23.08 -0.25
C LYS A 102 5.19 -22.47 1.07
N ILE A 103 4.32 -21.84 1.85
CA ILE A 103 4.70 -21.18 3.10
C ILE A 103 4.69 -22.22 4.22
N CYS A 104 5.88 -22.54 4.71
CA CYS A 104 6.05 -23.32 5.94
C CYS A 104 6.04 -22.37 7.15
N ASN A 105 5.06 -22.55 8.04
CA ASN A 105 4.93 -21.74 9.26
C ASN A 105 5.49 -22.44 10.51
N TYR A 106 5.67 -23.75 10.47
CA TYR A 106 6.24 -24.55 11.57
C TYR A 106 7.49 -25.25 11.07
N ILE A 107 8.65 -24.79 11.53
CA ILE A 107 9.96 -25.15 10.98
C ILE A 107 10.74 -25.94 12.01
N ASP A 108 11.00 -27.21 11.70
CA ASP A 108 11.88 -28.06 12.48
C ASP A 108 13.35 -27.68 12.21
N ILE A 109 14.03 -27.12 13.21
CA ILE A 109 15.43 -26.69 13.13
C ILE A 109 16.36 -27.87 12.78
N ASP A 110 15.98 -29.09 13.16
CA ASP A 110 16.81 -30.27 12.97
C ASP A 110 16.72 -30.81 11.55
N ASN A 111 15.52 -30.73 10.96
CA ASN A 111 15.18 -31.48 9.76
C ASN A 111 14.78 -30.61 8.56
N TYR A 112 14.50 -29.32 8.76
CA TYR A 112 14.02 -28.44 7.69
C TYR A 112 15.16 -27.58 7.12
N PRO A 113 15.56 -27.78 5.85
CA PRO A 113 16.60 -26.97 5.21
C PRO A 113 16.18 -25.50 5.09
N ILE A 114 17.05 -24.59 5.51
CA ILE A 114 16.78 -23.15 5.52
C ILE A 114 16.49 -22.64 4.12
N GLU A 115 17.18 -23.15 3.11
CA GLU A 115 17.07 -22.73 1.70
C GLU A 115 15.64 -22.94 1.18
N LYS A 116 14.91 -23.95 1.69
CA LYS A 116 13.52 -24.20 1.32
C LYS A 116 12.57 -23.13 1.83
N ILE A 117 12.89 -22.43 2.91
CA ILE A 117 12.08 -21.31 3.43
C ILE A 117 12.05 -20.15 2.41
N PHE A 118 13.16 -19.95 1.72
CA PHE A 118 13.36 -18.84 0.78
C PHE A 118 13.09 -19.22 -0.68
N ASN A 119 12.74 -20.48 -0.96
CA ASN A 119 12.32 -20.93 -2.30
C ASN A 119 10.86 -20.52 -2.59
N ILE A 120 10.61 -19.22 -2.52
CA ILE A 120 9.30 -18.61 -2.65
C ILE A 120 9.40 -17.38 -3.54
N GLN A 121 8.46 -17.25 -4.48
CA GLN A 121 8.38 -16.10 -5.37
C GLN A 121 7.36 -15.12 -4.83
N VAL A 122 7.70 -13.84 -4.86
CA VAL A 122 6.78 -12.79 -4.42
C VAL A 122 5.64 -12.63 -5.45
N PRO A 123 4.38 -12.65 -5.01
CA PRO A 123 3.23 -12.72 -5.92
C PRO A 123 2.81 -11.34 -6.42
N TYR A 124 3.59 -10.74 -7.33
CA TYR A 124 3.17 -9.50 -7.99
C TYR A 124 1.85 -9.72 -8.78
N ALA A 125 0.99 -8.71 -8.79
CA ALA A 125 -0.32 -8.76 -9.44
C ALA A 125 -0.19 -8.79 -10.97
N TYR A 126 0.78 -8.02 -11.48
CA TYR A 126 1.08 -7.87 -12.90
C TYR A 126 2.56 -8.20 -13.16
N PRO A 127 2.97 -9.47 -13.02
CA PRO A 127 4.36 -9.84 -13.22
C PRO A 127 4.70 -10.02 -14.70
N ASP A 128 5.99 -9.92 -15.02
CA ASP A 128 6.57 -10.46 -16.25
C ASP A 128 6.62 -12.01 -16.24
N GLU A 129 7.18 -12.58 -17.30
CA GLU A 129 7.38 -14.03 -17.44
C GLU A 129 8.25 -14.66 -16.34
N ASN A 130 9.09 -13.85 -15.68
CA ASN A 130 9.98 -14.27 -14.60
C ASN A 130 9.40 -13.98 -13.21
N GLY A 131 8.14 -13.50 -13.13
CA GLY A 131 7.47 -13.17 -11.89
C GLY A 131 7.93 -11.86 -11.23
N LYS A 132 8.52 -10.93 -11.98
CA LYS A 132 8.97 -9.62 -11.49
C LYS A 132 8.02 -8.48 -11.90
N PRO A 133 8.01 -7.32 -11.22
CA PRO A 133 7.28 -6.15 -11.68
C PRO A 133 7.65 -5.78 -13.12
N THR A 134 6.70 -5.25 -13.89
CA THR A 134 6.94 -4.83 -15.27
C THR A 134 6.35 -3.47 -15.59
N LEU A 135 7.06 -2.72 -16.44
CA LEU A 135 6.60 -1.46 -17.01
C LEU A 135 5.46 -1.65 -18.03
N ASN A 136 5.20 -2.88 -18.49
CA ASN A 136 4.04 -3.14 -19.36
C ASN A 136 2.72 -2.74 -18.71
N THR A 137 2.61 -2.81 -17.38
CA THR A 137 1.43 -2.31 -16.65
C THR A 137 1.21 -0.81 -16.86
N VAL A 138 2.27 -0.02 -17.05
CA VAL A 138 2.15 1.42 -17.41
C VAL A 138 1.47 1.58 -18.76
N LYS A 139 1.82 0.75 -19.75
CA LYS A 139 1.16 0.73 -21.06
C LYS A 139 -0.31 0.35 -20.94
N GLU A 140 -0.60 -0.72 -20.20
CA GLU A 140 -1.96 -1.22 -20.02
C GLU A 140 -2.90 -0.20 -19.36
N TYR A 141 -2.38 0.59 -18.42
CA TYR A 141 -3.13 1.70 -17.81
C TYR A 141 -3.29 2.89 -18.77
N ALA A 142 -2.32 3.16 -19.65
CA ALA A 142 -2.46 4.17 -20.70
C ALA A 142 -3.60 3.79 -21.67
N ASP A 143 -3.76 2.50 -21.95
CA ASP A 143 -4.75 1.92 -22.85
C ASP A 143 -6.11 1.63 -22.18
N ASP A 144 -6.30 2.00 -20.90
CA ASP A 144 -7.50 1.70 -20.11
C ASP A 144 -7.88 0.21 -20.08
N LYS A 145 -6.90 -0.71 -20.17
CA LYS A 145 -7.13 -2.17 -20.16
C LYS A 145 -7.96 -2.62 -18.96
N TYR A 146 -7.80 -1.95 -17.81
CA TYR A 146 -8.48 -2.24 -16.56
C TYR A 146 -9.61 -1.23 -16.23
N GLY A 147 -10.01 -0.42 -17.22
CA GLY A 147 -10.92 0.71 -17.08
C GLY A 147 -10.19 2.04 -16.84
N ASN A 148 -10.92 3.13 -17.01
CA ASN A 148 -10.41 4.47 -16.81
C ASN A 148 -10.37 4.82 -15.31
N PHE A 149 -9.17 4.97 -14.75
CA PHE A 149 -8.93 5.43 -13.37
C PHE A 149 -8.78 6.95 -13.24
N TYR A 150 -8.63 7.64 -14.37
CA TYR A 150 -8.57 9.09 -14.53
C TYR A 150 -9.99 9.65 -14.66
N ILE A 151 -10.69 9.70 -13.52
CA ILE A 151 -12.11 10.08 -13.42
C ILE A 151 -12.41 11.14 -12.35
N LEU A 152 -11.38 11.80 -11.81
CA LEU A 152 -11.56 12.86 -10.81
C LEU A 152 -12.31 14.04 -11.40
N ASN A 153 -11.94 14.48 -12.62
CA ASN A 153 -12.59 15.62 -13.25
C ASN A 153 -14.07 15.32 -13.55
N ILE A 154 -14.39 14.09 -13.98
CA ILE A 154 -15.77 13.62 -14.13
C ILE A 154 -16.52 13.73 -12.80
N LYS A 155 -15.96 13.21 -11.70
CA LYS A 155 -16.59 13.29 -10.38
C LYS A 155 -16.86 14.74 -9.95
N ILE A 156 -15.88 15.63 -10.13
CA ILE A 156 -16.03 17.05 -9.78
C ILE A 156 -17.17 17.68 -10.58
N LYS A 157 -17.20 17.45 -11.90
CA LYS A 157 -18.23 17.99 -12.79
C LYS A 157 -19.62 17.49 -12.41
N GLU A 158 -19.79 16.17 -12.23
CA GLU A 158 -21.10 15.58 -11.91
C GLU A 158 -21.59 15.99 -10.50
N LEU A 159 -20.68 16.33 -9.58
CA LEU A 159 -21.01 16.71 -8.20
C LEU A 159 -20.96 18.22 -7.95
N GLN A 160 -20.75 19.05 -8.98
CA GLN A 160 -20.53 20.49 -8.84
C GLN A 160 -21.65 21.22 -8.09
N ASN A 161 -22.90 20.73 -8.20
CA ASN A 161 -24.07 21.35 -7.58
C ASN A 161 -24.20 21.03 -6.07
N VAL A 162 -23.48 20.01 -5.59
CA VAL A 162 -23.57 19.53 -4.20
C VAL A 162 -22.27 19.71 -3.42
N ILE A 163 -21.13 19.82 -4.09
CA ILE A 163 -19.85 20.08 -3.43
C ILE A 163 -19.80 21.55 -2.99
N LYS A 164 -19.74 21.79 -1.67
CA LYS A 164 -19.55 23.14 -1.11
C LYS A 164 -18.12 23.64 -1.26
N LYS A 165 -17.16 22.74 -1.04
CA LYS A 165 -15.72 23.01 -1.06
C LYS A 165 -14.97 21.69 -1.19
N ILE A 166 -13.89 21.70 -1.96
CA ILE A 166 -12.95 20.57 -2.04
C ILE A 166 -11.72 20.89 -1.20
N TYR A 167 -11.43 20.03 -0.23
CA TYR A 167 -10.20 20.03 0.55
C TYR A 167 -9.20 19.08 -0.11
N TYR A 168 -8.31 19.66 -0.91
CA TYR A 168 -7.19 18.94 -1.50
C TYR A 168 -6.10 18.69 -0.46
N LEU A 169 -5.70 17.43 -0.36
CA LEU A 169 -4.57 16.97 0.43
C LEU A 169 -3.54 16.39 -0.53
N ASP A 170 -2.28 16.75 -0.38
CA ASP A 170 -1.21 16.02 -1.05
C ASP A 170 -0.94 14.69 -0.33
N MET A 171 -0.30 13.73 -1.00
CA MET A 171 0.05 12.43 -0.40
C MET A 171 0.90 12.63 0.85
N ILE A 172 1.79 13.64 0.86
CA ILE A 172 2.62 13.96 2.03
C ILE A 172 1.78 14.29 3.28
N ASP A 173 0.58 14.85 3.12
CA ASP A 173 -0.31 15.22 4.23
C ASP A 173 -0.84 13.99 4.98
N ILE A 174 -0.84 12.82 4.35
CA ILE A 174 -1.35 11.56 4.94
C ILE A 174 -0.26 10.52 5.19
N MET A 175 1.01 10.90 5.01
CA MET A 175 2.16 10.07 5.40
C MET A 175 2.25 9.95 6.93
N PRO A 176 2.88 8.88 7.46
CA PRO A 176 2.97 8.60 8.90
C PRO A 176 3.31 9.80 9.80
N GLU A 177 4.21 10.66 9.35
CA GLU A 177 4.69 11.84 10.08
C GLU A 177 3.68 13.00 10.11
N ASN A 178 2.73 13.05 9.18
CA ASN A 178 1.80 14.17 9.00
C ASN A 178 0.32 13.79 9.22
N SER A 179 -0.04 12.53 9.06
CA SER A 179 -1.41 12.02 9.06
C SER A 179 -2.20 12.46 10.30
N PHE A 180 -1.63 12.30 11.50
CA PHE A 180 -2.28 12.70 12.75
C PHE A 180 -2.62 14.21 12.76
N LYS A 181 -1.63 15.06 12.45
CA LYS A 181 -1.80 16.52 12.39
C LYS A 181 -2.86 16.91 11.35
N THR A 182 -2.82 16.27 10.18
CA THR A 182 -3.78 16.51 9.11
C THR A 182 -5.20 16.16 9.53
N LEU A 183 -5.41 14.99 10.15
CA LEU A 183 -6.73 14.55 10.59
C LEU A 183 -7.25 15.38 11.76
N THR A 184 -6.40 15.83 12.68
CA THR A 184 -6.77 16.79 13.74
C THR A 184 -7.25 18.12 13.16
N ARG A 185 -6.58 18.65 12.13
CA ARG A 185 -7.04 19.87 11.46
C ARG A 185 -8.38 19.64 10.74
N LEU A 186 -8.52 18.51 10.06
CA LEU A 186 -9.75 18.19 9.33
C LEU A 186 -10.93 17.97 10.27
N SER A 187 -10.72 17.39 11.47
CA SER A 187 -11.79 17.19 12.45
C SER A 187 -12.37 18.51 12.93
N GLN A 188 -11.53 19.53 13.11
CA GLN A 188 -11.96 20.89 13.47
C GLN A 188 -12.76 21.56 12.34
N ILE A 189 -12.34 21.36 11.08
CA ILE A 189 -12.97 21.97 9.90
C ILE A 189 -14.30 21.29 9.54
N LEU A 190 -14.35 19.97 9.69
CA LEU A 190 -15.46 19.13 9.22
C LEU A 190 -16.34 18.63 10.37
N HIS A 191 -15.96 18.90 11.62
CA HIS A 191 -16.72 18.59 12.83
C HIS A 191 -17.01 17.09 13.02
N PHE A 192 -16.01 16.25 12.77
CA PHE A 192 -16.01 14.82 13.16
C PHE A 192 -15.10 14.60 14.39
N ASN A 193 -15.10 13.40 14.97
CA ASN A 193 -14.28 13.11 16.16
C ASN A 193 -12.77 13.26 15.85
N PRO A 194 -11.99 13.96 16.69
CA PRO A 194 -10.55 14.06 16.47
C PRO A 194 -9.87 12.69 16.62
N PRO A 195 -8.70 12.49 15.99
CA PRO A 195 -7.91 11.28 16.21
C PRO A 195 -7.38 11.22 17.65
N GLU A 196 -7.49 10.07 18.31
CA GLU A 196 -7.13 9.94 19.74
C GLU A 196 -5.67 9.51 19.97
N SER A 197 -5.09 8.69 19.08
CA SER A 197 -3.77 8.08 19.27
C SER A 197 -2.87 8.30 18.07
N SER A 198 -1.81 9.09 18.22
CA SER A 198 -0.85 9.35 17.14
C SER A 198 -0.18 8.07 16.59
N VAL A 199 0.03 7.07 17.44
CA VAL A 199 0.66 5.79 17.08
C VAL A 199 -0.16 5.03 16.02
N LEU A 200 -1.49 5.11 16.08
CA LEU A 200 -2.36 4.42 15.12
C LEU A 200 -2.35 5.05 13.72
N PHE A 201 -1.90 6.30 13.64
CA PHE A 201 -1.80 7.08 12.38
C PHE A 201 -0.37 7.12 11.83
N SER A 202 0.65 6.80 12.66
CA SER A 202 2.05 6.72 12.25
C SER A 202 2.50 5.32 11.80
N SER A 203 1.62 4.31 11.87
CA SER A 203 1.93 2.99 11.31
C SER A 203 2.02 3.06 9.79
N LYS A 204 3.07 2.47 9.18
CA LYS A 204 3.13 2.28 7.72
C LYS A 204 1.96 1.40 7.27
N LEU A 205 0.98 2.01 6.60
CA LEU A 205 -0.18 1.33 6.04
C LEU A 205 0.01 1.16 4.55
N ASN A 206 1.04 0.42 4.16
CA ASN A 206 1.17 -0.01 2.77
C ASN A 206 0.91 -1.52 2.71
N SER A 207 -0.12 -1.91 1.97
CA SER A 207 -0.40 -3.33 1.74
C SER A 207 0.80 -4.02 1.08
N SER A 208 1.63 -3.27 0.36
CA SER A 208 2.72 -3.83 -0.42
C SER A 208 3.75 -4.57 0.43
N ASP A 209 4.37 -3.90 1.40
CA ASP A 209 5.41 -4.53 2.23
C ASP A 209 4.80 -5.62 3.13
N ASN A 210 3.56 -5.40 3.60
CA ASN A 210 2.81 -6.41 4.35
C ASN A 210 2.60 -7.71 3.54
N HIS A 211 2.47 -7.64 2.21
CA HIS A 211 2.30 -8.84 1.38
C HIS A 211 3.56 -9.71 1.32
N VAL A 212 4.74 -9.10 1.32
CA VAL A 212 6.01 -9.83 1.44
C VAL A 212 6.17 -10.36 2.86
N ASP A 213 5.77 -9.58 3.87
CA ASP A 213 5.82 -10.01 5.26
C ASP A 213 5.00 -11.27 5.52
N TYR A 214 3.85 -11.47 4.86
CA TYR A 214 3.07 -12.70 5.00
C TYR A 214 3.78 -13.97 4.51
N LEU A 215 4.87 -13.85 3.75
CA LEU A 215 5.68 -15.00 3.36
C LEU A 215 6.51 -15.52 4.54
N PHE A 216 6.87 -14.64 5.48
CA PHE A 216 7.82 -14.92 6.57
C PHE A 216 7.25 -14.78 7.98
N PHE A 217 6.10 -14.13 8.16
CA PHE A 217 5.56 -13.86 9.50
C PHE A 217 4.06 -14.14 9.63
N PRO A 218 3.63 -14.71 10.79
CA PRO A 218 4.47 -15.30 11.83
C PRO A 218 5.08 -16.66 11.41
N LYS A 219 6.19 -17.05 12.04
CA LYS A 219 6.80 -18.39 11.90
C LYS A 219 7.25 -18.93 13.25
N THR A 220 6.91 -20.18 13.52
CA THR A 220 7.37 -20.94 14.67
C THR A 220 8.54 -21.82 14.25
N PHE A 221 9.68 -21.65 14.89
CA PHE A 221 10.85 -22.54 14.75
C PHE A 221 10.92 -23.41 15.98
N TYR A 222 11.12 -24.70 15.81
CA TYR A 222 11.17 -25.63 16.93
C TYR A 222 12.22 -26.70 16.78
N MET A 223 12.60 -27.31 17.91
CA MET A 223 13.33 -28.56 17.95
C MET A 223 12.92 -29.38 19.16
N GLU A 224 13.09 -30.69 19.09
CA GLU A 224 12.82 -31.61 20.19
C GLU A 224 14.11 -31.92 20.96
N TYR A 225 14.04 -31.84 22.28
CA TYR A 225 15.14 -32.22 23.17
C TYR A 225 14.62 -32.84 24.47
N GLU A 226 15.06 -34.05 24.79
CA GLU A 226 14.64 -34.80 25.99
C GLU A 226 13.11 -34.87 26.17
N GLY A 227 12.38 -35.04 25.06
CA GLY A 227 10.91 -35.08 25.05
C GLY A 227 10.23 -33.72 25.30
N ASN A 228 10.99 -32.62 25.24
CA ASN A 228 10.48 -31.26 25.33
C ASN A 228 10.71 -30.52 24.01
N ARG A 229 9.69 -29.81 23.56
CA ARG A 229 9.75 -28.97 22.36
C ARG A 229 10.21 -27.57 22.73
N ILE A 230 11.36 -27.14 22.21
CA ILE A 230 11.89 -25.78 22.35
C ILE A 230 11.34 -24.96 21.19
N GLU A 231 10.57 -23.91 21.45
CA GLU A 231 9.89 -23.12 20.42
C GLU A 231 10.29 -21.64 20.42
N PHE A 232 10.57 -21.13 19.22
CA PHE A 232 10.82 -19.73 18.93
C PHE A 232 9.75 -19.17 18.00
N GLU A 233 9.20 -18.02 18.36
CA GLU A 233 8.24 -17.27 17.55
C GLU A 233 8.93 -16.10 16.86
N VAL A 234 8.92 -16.11 15.53
CA VAL A 234 9.43 -15.02 14.69
C VAL A 234 8.26 -14.24 14.12
N THR A 235 8.15 -12.96 14.48
CA THR A 235 6.93 -12.17 14.25
C THR A 235 7.19 -10.66 14.16
N LYS A 236 6.22 -9.93 13.61
CA LYS A 236 6.18 -8.45 13.60
C LYS A 236 5.46 -7.86 14.82
N TYR A 237 4.74 -8.71 15.56
CA TYR A 237 3.92 -8.30 16.69
C TYR A 237 4.70 -8.45 17.99
N LYS A 238 4.44 -7.54 18.94
CA LYS A 238 4.90 -7.74 20.32
C LYS A 238 4.09 -8.85 20.97
N LEU A 239 4.76 -9.85 21.52
CA LEU A 239 4.13 -10.92 22.28
C LEU A 239 4.11 -10.59 23.79
N SER A 240 3.24 -11.29 24.53
CA SER A 240 3.11 -11.12 25.97
C SER A 240 4.42 -11.47 26.68
N SER A 241 4.91 -10.56 27.51
CA SER A 241 6.07 -10.81 28.36
C SER A 241 5.80 -11.86 29.44
N ASP A 242 4.55 -12.29 29.64
CA ASP A 242 4.20 -13.31 30.62
C ASP A 242 4.55 -14.72 30.12
N GLU A 243 4.42 -14.98 28.81
CA GLU A 243 4.62 -16.29 28.18
C GLU A 243 5.96 -16.39 27.45
N TYR A 244 6.49 -15.26 26.97
CA TYR A 244 7.65 -15.21 26.08
C TYR A 244 8.78 -14.34 26.63
N LEU A 245 10.02 -14.69 26.25
CA LEU A 245 11.21 -13.86 26.42
C LEU A 245 11.66 -13.29 25.07
N ASP A 246 12.03 -12.01 25.03
CA ASP A 246 12.55 -11.36 23.83
C ASP A 246 14.01 -11.76 23.60
N TYR A 247 14.23 -12.50 22.51
CA TYR A 247 15.53 -12.95 22.03
C TYR A 247 15.96 -12.21 20.75
N THR A 248 15.26 -11.15 20.36
CA THR A 248 15.47 -10.46 19.09
C THR A 248 16.91 -10.00 18.94
N LYS A 249 17.44 -9.29 19.93
CA LYS A 249 18.83 -8.78 19.93
C LYS A 249 19.89 -9.86 20.13
N TYR A 250 19.49 -11.07 20.53
CA TYR A 250 20.41 -12.19 20.63
C TYR A 250 20.76 -12.75 19.25
N PHE A 251 19.83 -12.66 18.29
CA PHE A 251 19.99 -13.21 16.94
C PHE A 251 20.12 -12.13 15.85
N ILE A 252 19.67 -10.90 16.10
CA ILE A 252 19.60 -9.84 15.10
C ILE A 252 20.35 -8.59 15.59
N ASP A 253 21.43 -8.28 14.89
CA ASP A 253 22.16 -7.01 15.04
C ASP A 253 21.85 -6.01 13.90
N SER A 254 21.15 -6.46 12.85
CA SER A 254 20.86 -5.68 11.64
C SER A 254 19.84 -4.56 11.92
N PRO A 255 20.21 -3.27 11.81
CA PRO A 255 19.26 -2.17 11.95
C PRO A 255 18.15 -2.23 10.92
N PHE A 256 18.45 -2.76 9.73
CA PHE A 256 17.48 -2.96 8.66
C PHE A 256 16.38 -3.95 9.09
N LEU A 257 16.74 -5.11 9.64
CA LEU A 257 15.73 -6.06 10.10
C LEU A 257 14.97 -5.56 11.34
N LEU A 258 15.64 -4.86 12.25
CA LEU A 258 15.05 -4.37 13.50
C LEU A 258 14.09 -3.19 13.31
N GLN A 259 14.46 -2.22 12.47
CA GLN A 259 13.75 -0.93 12.38
C GLN A 259 12.92 -0.82 11.10
N ASP A 260 13.52 -1.21 9.97
CA ASP A 260 12.88 -1.08 8.65
C ASP A 260 11.84 -2.18 8.43
N ILE A 261 12.21 -3.42 8.76
CA ILE A 261 11.35 -4.60 8.64
C ILE A 261 10.58 -4.83 9.94
N GLY A 262 11.17 -4.63 11.12
CA GLY A 262 10.49 -4.81 12.41
C GLY A 262 10.38 -6.28 12.84
N VAL A 263 11.43 -7.07 12.63
CA VAL A 263 11.49 -8.48 13.02
C VAL A 263 11.71 -8.61 14.54
N ASN A 264 10.91 -9.45 15.18
CA ASN A 264 11.08 -9.85 16.58
C ASN A 264 11.22 -11.37 16.66
N ILE A 265 12.04 -11.85 17.60
CA ILE A 265 12.21 -13.28 17.90
C ILE A 265 11.97 -13.48 19.39
N TYR A 266 11.04 -14.37 19.70
CA TYR A 266 10.64 -14.68 21.07
C TYR A 266 10.89 -16.15 21.37
N LEU A 267 11.35 -16.45 22.58
CA LEU A 267 11.47 -17.82 23.10
C LEU A 267 10.36 -18.06 24.12
N SER A 268 9.67 -19.19 24.03
CA SER A 268 8.73 -19.62 25.07
C SER A 268 9.44 -19.79 26.42
N LYS A 269 8.92 -19.18 27.49
CA LYS A 269 9.54 -19.22 28.83
C LYS A 269 9.72 -20.64 29.36
N ASN A 270 8.79 -21.53 29.02
CA ASN A 270 8.84 -22.94 29.43
C ASN A 270 10.08 -23.66 28.89
N ASN A 271 10.72 -23.12 27.85
CA ASN A 271 11.83 -23.77 27.16
C ASN A 271 13.22 -23.21 27.50
N VAL A 272 13.29 -22.12 28.26
CA VAL A 272 14.53 -21.35 28.52
C VAL A 272 15.62 -22.21 29.14
N LYS A 273 15.26 -23.05 30.11
CA LYS A 273 16.21 -23.93 30.80
C LYS A 273 16.92 -24.91 29.85
N TYR A 274 16.22 -25.44 28.85
CA TYR A 274 16.78 -26.42 27.93
C TYR A 274 17.79 -25.79 26.96
N LEU A 275 17.57 -24.54 26.56
CA LEU A 275 18.49 -23.82 25.68
C LEU A 275 19.80 -23.42 26.37
N HIS A 276 19.76 -23.09 27.67
CA HIS A 276 20.94 -22.61 28.41
C HIS A 276 21.74 -23.73 29.08
N CYS A 277 21.12 -24.87 29.38
CA CYS A 277 21.80 -25.98 30.05
C CYS A 277 22.57 -26.91 29.08
N ASN A 278 22.37 -26.81 27.76
CA ASN A 278 23.05 -27.64 26.77
C ASN A 278 23.70 -26.78 25.68
N GLN A 279 25.04 -26.80 25.66
CA GLN A 279 25.84 -25.99 24.74
C GLN A 279 25.67 -26.40 23.27
N ASP A 280 25.48 -27.69 22.98
CA ASP A 280 25.34 -28.18 21.60
C ASP A 280 24.00 -27.73 20.99
N ILE A 281 22.91 -27.80 21.76
CA ILE A 281 21.61 -27.25 21.38
C ILE A 281 21.74 -25.76 21.09
N ASN A 282 22.37 -25.04 22.03
CA ASN A 282 22.53 -23.60 21.92
C ASN A 282 23.28 -23.21 20.64
N ILE A 283 24.41 -23.87 20.35
CA ILE A 283 25.19 -23.68 19.12
C ILE A 283 24.37 -24.00 17.87
N LYS A 284 23.60 -25.10 17.89
CA LYS A 284 22.74 -25.50 16.76
C LYS A 284 21.70 -24.44 16.44
N VAL A 285 20.96 -23.97 17.46
CA VAL A 285 19.95 -22.93 17.34
C VAL A 285 20.57 -21.62 16.84
N ILE A 286 21.70 -21.19 17.43
CA ILE A 286 22.43 -19.99 16.97
C ILE A 286 22.79 -20.10 15.50
N ASN A 287 23.39 -21.22 15.09
CA ASN A 287 23.84 -21.40 13.71
C ASN A 287 22.68 -21.41 12.72
N TYR A 288 21.54 -22.00 13.11
CA TYR A 288 20.33 -22.00 12.30
C TYR A 288 19.77 -20.57 12.14
N PHE A 289 19.59 -19.85 13.26
CA PHE A 289 19.07 -18.48 13.23
C PHE A 289 20.01 -17.52 12.50
N LYS A 290 21.34 -17.63 12.67
CA LYS A 290 22.30 -16.82 11.91
C LYS A 290 22.10 -16.95 10.40
N LYS A 291 21.94 -18.18 9.90
CA LYS A 291 21.67 -18.46 8.48
C LYS A 291 20.30 -17.93 8.05
N PHE A 292 19.27 -18.16 8.86
CA PHE A 292 17.91 -17.67 8.57
C PHE A 292 17.87 -16.14 8.48
N ILE A 293 18.47 -15.43 9.45
CA ILE A 293 18.51 -13.97 9.50
C ILE A 293 19.31 -13.38 8.35
N PHE A 294 20.46 -13.97 8.01
CA PHE A 294 21.21 -13.59 6.82
C PHE A 294 20.37 -13.72 5.54
N ASN A 295 19.77 -14.88 5.31
CA ASN A 295 18.95 -15.12 4.10
C ASN A 295 17.69 -14.25 4.06
N LEU A 296 17.09 -13.95 5.22
CA LEU A 296 15.94 -13.06 5.33
C LEU A 296 16.30 -11.64 4.90
N GLU A 297 17.41 -11.11 5.42
CA GLU A 297 17.89 -9.78 5.04
C GLU A 297 18.20 -9.70 3.54
N GLU A 298 18.93 -10.68 3.01
CA GLU A 298 19.26 -10.72 1.58
C GLU A 298 18.00 -10.83 0.72
N PHE A 299 17.02 -11.65 1.10
CA PHE A 299 15.75 -11.74 0.40
C PHE A 299 15.07 -10.36 0.30
N TYR A 300 14.91 -9.64 1.42
CA TYR A 300 14.28 -8.31 1.41
C TYR A 300 15.08 -7.29 0.58
N LYS A 301 16.41 -7.32 0.64
CA LYS A 301 17.25 -6.44 -0.19
C LYS A 301 17.07 -6.73 -1.67
N GLU A 302 17.08 -8.00 -2.07
CA GLU A 302 16.89 -8.41 -3.46
C GLU A 302 15.48 -8.08 -3.96
N GLU A 303 14.44 -8.24 -3.15
CA GLU A 303 13.08 -7.82 -3.54
C GLU A 303 12.97 -6.30 -3.68
N ARG A 304 13.60 -5.52 -2.79
CA ARG A 304 13.59 -4.05 -2.92
C ARG A 304 14.28 -3.56 -4.18
N LYS A 305 15.30 -4.27 -4.70
CA LYS A 305 15.96 -3.95 -5.98
C LYS A 305 15.06 -4.14 -7.20
N LYS A 306 14.00 -4.96 -7.08
CA LYS A 306 13.05 -5.24 -8.18
C LYS A 306 11.96 -4.17 -8.29
N ILE A 307 11.81 -3.32 -7.28
CA ILE A 307 10.76 -2.30 -7.23
C ILE A 307 11.03 -1.25 -8.31
N ILE A 308 10.11 -1.15 -9.26
CA ILE A 308 10.14 -0.12 -10.30
C ILE A 308 9.86 1.24 -9.66
N ASN A 309 10.76 2.19 -9.85
CA ASN A 309 10.61 3.55 -9.35
C ASN A 309 10.09 4.53 -10.42
N GLU A 310 9.79 5.75 -9.99
CA GLU A 310 9.25 6.81 -10.85
C GLU A 310 10.19 7.21 -12.00
N CYS A 311 11.52 7.17 -11.79
CA CYS A 311 12.49 7.48 -12.85
C CYS A 311 12.47 6.42 -13.95
N GLU A 312 12.34 5.14 -13.60
CA GLU A 312 12.19 4.05 -14.56
C GLU A 312 10.89 4.19 -15.36
N ILE A 313 9.79 4.59 -14.71
CA ILE A 313 8.52 4.87 -15.37
C ILE A 313 8.65 6.03 -16.36
N LEU A 314 9.29 7.13 -15.98
CA LEU A 314 9.53 8.26 -16.89
C LEU A 314 10.43 7.87 -18.06
N ASN A 315 11.52 7.14 -17.82
CA ASN A 315 12.39 6.65 -18.89
C ASN A 315 11.64 5.75 -19.86
N PHE A 316 10.78 4.88 -19.35
CA PHE A 316 9.90 4.06 -20.19
C PHE A 316 8.97 4.91 -21.05
N MET A 317 8.32 5.94 -20.49
CA MET A 317 7.48 6.85 -21.27
C MET A 317 8.28 7.64 -22.30
N ARG A 318 9.52 8.06 -21.97
CA ARG A 318 10.40 8.79 -22.90
C ARG A 318 10.71 7.97 -24.16
N ILE A 319 10.94 6.67 -24.00
CA ILE A 319 11.23 5.74 -25.11
C ILE A 319 9.95 5.38 -25.89
N ASN A 320 8.78 5.48 -25.26
CA ASN A 320 7.49 5.10 -25.85
C ASN A 320 6.58 6.34 -25.97
N SER A 321 6.81 7.15 -27.00
CA SER A 321 6.10 8.43 -27.21
C SER A 321 4.58 8.30 -27.31
N ASP A 322 4.06 7.18 -27.83
CA ASP A 322 2.62 6.92 -27.88
C ASP A 322 2.02 6.81 -26.46
N ILE A 323 2.75 6.18 -25.54
CA ILE A 323 2.36 6.05 -24.13
C ILE A 323 2.43 7.41 -23.45
N LEU A 324 3.50 8.17 -23.68
CA LEU A 324 3.65 9.54 -23.16
C LEU A 324 2.44 10.40 -23.54
N MET A 325 2.06 10.40 -24.82
CA MET A 325 0.93 11.19 -25.33
C MET A 325 -0.42 10.72 -24.78
N LYS A 326 -0.64 9.42 -24.60
CA LYS A 326 -1.85 8.90 -23.94
C LYS A 326 -1.98 9.42 -22.52
N TYR A 327 -0.90 9.39 -21.74
CA TYR A 327 -0.91 9.97 -20.40
C TYR A 327 -1.11 11.48 -20.41
N LYS A 328 -0.46 12.21 -21.32
CA LYS A 328 -0.65 13.66 -21.46
C LYS A 328 -2.12 14.00 -21.67
N ASN A 329 -2.76 13.34 -22.63
CA ASN A 329 -4.18 13.52 -22.94
C ASN A 329 -5.13 13.22 -21.75
N LYS A 330 -4.76 12.28 -20.89
CA LYS A 330 -5.51 11.95 -19.66
C LYS A 330 -5.28 13.02 -18.59
N LEU A 331 -4.02 13.35 -18.30
CA LEU A 331 -3.64 14.27 -17.23
C LEU A 331 -4.06 15.72 -17.51
N ASP A 332 -4.03 16.15 -18.77
CA ASP A 332 -4.52 17.47 -19.20
C ASP A 332 -6.00 17.66 -18.84
N LYS A 333 -6.81 16.60 -18.90
CA LYS A 333 -8.23 16.62 -18.53
C LYS A 333 -8.45 16.50 -17.03
N GLU A 334 -7.66 15.66 -16.37
CA GLU A 334 -7.84 15.34 -14.95
C GLU A 334 -7.39 16.45 -14.01
N LEU A 335 -6.33 17.18 -14.39
CA LEU A 335 -5.68 18.12 -13.50
C LEU A 335 -6.20 19.54 -13.62
N VAL A 336 -7.16 19.81 -14.51
CA VAL A 336 -7.72 21.16 -14.75
C VAL A 336 -8.14 21.85 -13.44
N HIS A 337 -8.99 21.18 -12.66
CA HIS A 337 -9.54 21.80 -11.45
C HIS A 337 -8.47 22.03 -10.38
N ILE A 338 -7.55 21.09 -10.16
CA ILE A 338 -6.51 21.27 -9.13
C ILE A 338 -5.48 22.31 -9.53
N LYS A 339 -5.09 22.40 -10.81
CA LYS A 339 -4.20 23.46 -11.32
C LYS A 339 -4.76 24.85 -11.02
N GLN A 340 -6.08 25.02 -11.08
CA GLN A 340 -6.74 26.29 -10.77
C GLN A 340 -6.83 26.58 -9.27
N HIS A 341 -7.10 25.57 -8.44
CA HIS A 341 -7.44 25.77 -7.03
C HIS A 341 -6.28 25.56 -6.06
N ARG A 342 -5.31 24.73 -6.42
CA ARG A 342 -4.12 24.39 -5.64
C ARG A 342 -2.89 24.22 -6.54
N PRO A 343 -2.49 25.28 -7.29
CA PRO A 343 -1.27 25.24 -8.08
C PRO A 343 -0.02 24.98 -7.24
N ASP A 344 -0.06 25.32 -5.94
CA ASP A 344 0.99 25.01 -4.97
C ASP A 344 1.25 23.50 -4.81
N ILE A 345 0.18 22.68 -4.76
CA ILE A 345 0.32 21.22 -4.73
C ILE A 345 0.92 20.72 -6.05
N VAL A 346 0.39 21.20 -7.19
CA VAL A 346 0.86 20.74 -8.51
C VAL A 346 2.34 21.09 -8.74
N ALA A 347 2.77 22.27 -8.31
CA ALA A 347 4.17 22.70 -8.40
C ALA A 347 5.11 21.84 -7.54
N SER A 348 4.62 21.21 -6.48
CA SER A 348 5.42 20.33 -5.61
C SER A 348 5.70 18.95 -6.22
N TRP A 349 4.99 18.56 -7.28
CA TRP A 349 5.09 17.22 -7.89
C TRP A 349 6.29 17.09 -8.81
N LYS A 350 7.43 16.70 -8.22
CA LYS A 350 8.71 16.54 -8.92
C LYS A 350 8.62 15.75 -10.23
N TYR A 351 7.98 14.58 -10.22
CA TYR A 351 7.99 13.69 -11.39
C TYR A 351 6.99 14.15 -12.46
N TYR A 352 5.89 14.78 -12.04
CA TYR A 352 4.98 15.43 -12.98
C TYR A 352 5.62 16.63 -13.69
N GLN A 353 6.46 17.42 -13.01
CA GLN A 353 7.19 18.52 -13.67
C GLN A 353 8.15 17.99 -14.75
N GLU A 354 8.85 16.87 -14.49
CA GLU A 354 9.70 16.21 -15.49
C GLU A 354 8.87 15.64 -16.66
N PHE A 355 7.72 15.03 -16.36
CA PHE A 355 6.79 14.57 -17.38
C PHE A 355 6.32 15.70 -18.31
N GLU A 356 5.90 16.85 -17.76
CA GLU A 356 5.48 18.00 -18.55
C GLU A 356 6.61 18.55 -19.42
N LYS A 357 7.86 18.50 -18.93
CA LYS A 357 9.05 18.86 -19.70
C LYS A 357 9.23 17.92 -20.89
N MET A 358 9.15 16.61 -20.67
CA MET A 358 9.24 15.60 -21.73
C MET A 358 8.16 15.77 -22.80
N CYS A 359 6.92 16.11 -22.40
CA CYS A 359 5.86 16.41 -23.37
C CYS A 359 6.16 17.63 -24.23
N LYS A 360 6.72 18.70 -23.65
CA LYS A 360 7.11 19.91 -24.41
C LYS A 360 8.25 19.64 -25.38
N GLU A 361 9.23 18.85 -24.97
CA GLU A 361 10.35 18.43 -25.83
C GLU A 361 9.82 17.65 -27.04
N LEU A 362 8.90 16.70 -26.83
CA LEU A 362 8.26 15.95 -27.93
C LEU A 362 7.43 16.84 -28.87
N ASP A 363 6.65 17.77 -28.34
CA ASP A 363 5.85 18.70 -29.15
C ASP A 363 6.76 19.59 -30.03
N GLN A 364 7.95 19.97 -29.55
CA GLN A 364 8.93 20.75 -30.33
C GLN A 364 9.54 19.93 -31.46
N GLU A 365 9.92 18.67 -31.20
CA GLU A 365 10.45 17.76 -32.21
C GLU A 365 9.46 17.55 -33.36
N LEU A 366 8.18 17.34 -33.05
CA LEU A 366 7.11 17.16 -34.05
C LEU A 366 6.79 18.41 -34.87
N THR A 367 7.18 19.60 -34.40
CA THR A 367 7.01 20.86 -35.17
C THR A 367 8.17 21.18 -36.09
N LEU A 368 9.29 20.47 -35.96
CA LEU A 368 10.50 20.64 -36.76
C LEU A 368 10.62 19.62 -37.91
N GLU A 369 9.86 18.53 -37.86
CA GLU A 369 9.61 17.58 -38.97
C GLU A 369 8.44 18.03 -39.85
#